data_AF-A0A2V5S409-F1
#
_entry.id   AF-A0A2V5S409-F1
#
_cell.length_a   1.000
_cell.length_b   1.000
_cell.length_c   1.000
_cell.angle_alpha   90.00
_cell.angle_beta   90.00
_cell.angle_gamma   90.00
#
_symmetry.space_group_name_H-M   'P 1'
#
loop_
_entity.id
_entity.type
_entity.pdbx_description
1 polymer ?
#
loop_
_entity_poly.entity_id
_entity_poly.type
_entity_poly.pdbx_seq_one_letter_code
_entity_poly.pdbx_strand_id
1 'polypeptide(L)'
;MSFHPAESKRLLTHTIAEWTCALKYEQLSPEAIQAAKLFWFDSIGCALGGSQQDDAKILLKHYRAMRGGGDGKATTFVSGFKTSPVDAAFLNGHMIRAMDYNDIYWKADPCHPSDLIAAPLALCESEGLSGKDLILATIIAY
;
A
#
# COMPACT_ATOMS: atom_id res chain seq x y z
N MET A 1 -27.34 -34.47 31.48
CA MET A 1 -26.10 -34.02 30.82
C MET A 1 -26.27 -32.55 30.47
N SER A 2 -25.62 -31.67 31.21
CA SER A 2 -25.66 -30.22 30.97
C SER A 2 -24.71 -29.87 29.83
N PHE A 3 -25.25 -29.44 28.68
CA PHE A 3 -24.47 -28.78 27.65
C PHE A 3 -23.96 -27.45 28.21
N HIS A 4 -22.65 -27.35 28.44
CA HIS A 4 -21.99 -26.07 28.55
C HIS A 4 -21.66 -25.61 27.12
N PRO A 5 -22.21 -24.47 26.65
CA PRO A 5 -21.77 -23.91 25.39
C PRO A 5 -20.29 -23.57 25.55
N ALA A 6 -19.44 -24.15 24.72
CA ALA A 6 -18.05 -23.73 24.67
C ALA A 6 -18.03 -22.24 24.32
N GLU A 7 -17.50 -21.41 25.22
CA GLU A 7 -17.30 -19.99 24.98
C GLU A 7 -16.41 -19.87 23.73
N SER A 8 -16.98 -19.39 22.63
CA SER A 8 -16.25 -19.28 21.35
C SER A 8 -15.16 -18.23 21.52
N LYS A 9 -13.92 -18.67 21.80
CA LYS A 9 -12.75 -17.79 21.90
C LYS A 9 -12.67 -16.93 20.64
N ARG A 10 -12.89 -15.62 20.78
CA ARG A 10 -12.70 -14.66 19.70
C ARG A 10 -11.22 -14.65 19.34
N LEU A 11 -10.89 -15.06 18.12
CA LEU A 11 -9.52 -15.12 17.62
C LEU A 11 -8.97 -13.69 17.47
N LEU A 12 -7.67 -13.51 17.73
CA LEU A 12 -7.01 -12.21 17.52
C LEU A 12 -7.18 -11.71 16.08
N THR A 13 -7.08 -12.62 15.10
CA THR A 13 -7.31 -12.33 13.69
C THR A 13 -8.73 -11.81 13.42
N HIS A 14 -9.74 -12.36 14.09
CA HIS A 14 -11.11 -11.86 14.01
C HIS A 14 -11.23 -10.45 14.60
N THR A 15 -10.59 -10.20 15.75
CA THR A 15 -10.60 -8.86 16.37
C THR A 15 -9.95 -7.81 15.47
N ILE A 16 -8.81 -8.13 14.86
CA ILE A 16 -8.12 -7.21 13.93
C ILE A 16 -8.98 -6.99 12.69
N ALA A 17 -9.52 -8.04 12.07
CA ALA A 17 -10.36 -7.91 10.88
C ALA A 17 -11.62 -7.07 11.16
N GLU A 18 -12.29 -7.28 12.29
CA GLU A 18 -13.46 -6.49 12.69
C GLU A 18 -13.10 -5.02 12.90
N TRP A 19 -11.95 -4.73 13.53
CA TRP A 19 -11.46 -3.36 13.68
C TRP A 19 -11.16 -2.71 12.33
N THR A 20 -10.43 -3.41 11.45
CA THR A 20 -10.08 -2.94 10.10
C THR A 20 -11.33 -2.63 9.27
N CYS A 21 -12.35 -3.49 9.31
CA CYS A 21 -13.60 -3.28 8.58
C CYS A 21 -14.48 -2.17 9.17
N ALA A 22 -14.35 -1.88 10.47
CA ALA A 22 -15.17 -0.89 11.16
C ALA A 22 -14.56 0.53 11.16
N LEU A 23 -13.25 0.65 10.99
CA LEU A 23 -12.54 1.92 11.05
C LEU A 23 -12.97 2.85 9.89
N LYS A 24 -13.26 4.11 10.23
CA LYS A 24 -13.61 5.18 9.29
C LYS A 24 -12.63 6.34 9.38
N TYR A 25 -12.50 7.08 8.29
CA TYR A 25 -11.61 8.25 8.22
C TYR A 25 -11.90 9.27 9.34
N GLU A 26 -13.17 9.49 9.67
CA GLU A 26 -13.59 10.46 10.69
C GLU A 26 -13.16 10.08 12.12
N GLN A 27 -12.74 8.83 12.34
CA GLN A 27 -12.24 8.35 13.63
C GLN A 27 -10.72 8.54 13.77
N LEU A 28 -10.04 8.92 12.70
CA LEU A 28 -8.59 9.10 12.70
C LEU A 28 -8.22 10.40 13.43
N SER A 29 -7.16 10.35 14.23
CA SER A 29 -6.64 11.56 14.84
C SER A 29 -5.98 12.46 13.79
N PRO A 30 -5.93 13.79 14.00
CA PRO A 30 -5.21 14.70 13.12
C PRO A 30 -3.74 14.30 12.92
N GLU A 31 -3.10 13.77 13.96
CA GLU A 31 -1.70 13.31 13.93
C GLU A 31 -1.54 12.07 13.05
N ALA A 32 -2.46 11.11 13.12
CA ALA A 32 -2.43 9.92 12.27
C ALA A 32 -2.60 10.30 10.79
N ILE A 33 -3.52 11.21 10.48
CA ILE A 33 -3.70 11.74 9.12
C ILE A 33 -2.44 12.46 8.65
N GLN A 34 -1.81 13.26 9.51
CA GLN A 34 -0.59 13.96 9.17
C GLN A 34 0.59 13.01 8.94
N ALA A 35 0.74 11.97 9.77
CA ALA A 35 1.76 10.94 9.60
C ALA A 35 1.59 10.20 8.27
N ALA A 36 0.37 9.77 7.93
CA ALA A 36 0.09 9.10 6.66
C ALA A 36 0.46 9.95 5.44
N LYS A 37 0.21 11.27 5.49
CA LYS A 37 0.65 12.20 4.43
C LYS A 37 2.17 12.29 4.31
N LEU A 38 2.88 12.29 5.44
CA LEU A 38 4.34 12.31 5.46
C LEU A 38 4.92 11.00 4.90
N PHE A 39 4.34 9.85 5.23
CA PHE A 39 4.74 8.56 4.64
C PHE A 39 4.58 8.55 3.12
N TRP A 40 3.47 9.09 2.61
CA TRP A 40 3.27 9.26 1.17
C TRP A 40 4.28 10.22 0.53
N PHE A 41 4.57 11.33 1.19
CA PHE A 41 5.56 12.30 0.71
C PHE A 41 6.96 11.67 0.60
N ASP A 42 7.40 10.98 1.64
CA ASP A 42 8.66 10.24 1.69
C ASP A 42 8.74 9.16 0.61
N SER A 43 7.71 8.31 0.53
CA SER A 43 7.70 7.16 -0.36
C SER A 43 7.65 7.56 -1.84
N ILE A 44 6.92 8.62 -2.18
CA ILE A 44 6.96 9.17 -3.55
C ILE A 44 8.36 9.71 -3.87
N GLY A 45 9.01 10.40 -2.92
CA GLY A 45 10.40 10.84 -3.07
C GLY A 45 11.35 9.67 -3.34
N CYS A 46 11.24 8.59 -2.57
CA CYS A 46 12.01 7.37 -2.77
C CYS A 46 11.72 6.75 -4.15
N ALA A 47 10.44 6.65 -4.54
CA ALA A 47 10.05 6.12 -5.84
C ALA A 47 10.59 6.93 -7.02
N LEU A 48 10.71 8.25 -6.89
CA LEU A 48 11.32 9.09 -7.93
C LEU A 48 12.80 8.70 -8.16
N GLY A 49 13.57 8.54 -7.09
CA GLY A 49 14.96 8.05 -7.17
C GLY A 49 15.05 6.59 -7.64
N GLY A 50 14.18 5.73 -7.10
CA GLY A 50 14.11 4.30 -7.41
C GLY A 50 13.72 4.02 -8.86
N SER A 51 12.87 4.85 -9.46
CA SER A 51 12.48 4.74 -10.87
C SER A 51 13.66 4.86 -11.86
N GLN A 52 14.78 5.44 -11.41
CA GLN A 52 15.99 5.61 -12.21
C GLN A 52 16.95 4.41 -12.12
N GLN A 53 16.69 3.46 -11.23
CA GLN A 53 17.50 2.25 -11.09
C GLN A 53 17.26 1.30 -12.27
N ASP A 54 18.27 0.49 -12.57
CA ASP A 54 18.23 -0.38 -13.77
C ASP A 54 17.21 -1.51 -13.64
N ASP A 55 17.03 -2.05 -12.44
CA ASP A 55 16.00 -3.03 -12.12
C ASP A 55 14.59 -2.48 -12.36
N ALA A 56 14.29 -1.25 -11.93
CA ALA A 56 13.01 -0.60 -12.18
C ALA A 56 12.74 -0.43 -13.69
N LYS A 57 13.76 -0.06 -14.48
CA LYS A 57 13.66 0.05 -15.95
C LYS A 57 13.44 -1.31 -16.61
N ILE A 58 14.18 -2.34 -16.17
CA ILE A 58 14.04 -3.71 -16.66
C ILE A 58 12.62 -4.21 -16.39
N LEU A 59 12.11 -3.99 -15.18
CA LEU A 59 10.80 -4.44 -14.76
C LEU A 59 9.69 -3.75 -15.57
N LEU A 60 9.77 -2.42 -15.74
CA LEU A 60 8.83 -1.68 -16.57
C LEU A 60 8.84 -2.15 -18.04
N LYS A 61 10.03 -2.40 -18.60
CA LYS A 61 10.18 -2.94 -19.96
C LYS A 61 9.51 -4.31 -20.09
N HIS A 62 9.70 -5.19 -19.10
CA HIS A 62 9.10 -6.51 -19.07
C HIS A 62 7.57 -6.43 -19.07
N TYR A 63 6.97 -5.64 -18.17
CA TYR A 63 5.52 -5.51 -18.08
C TYR A 63 4.89 -4.87 -19.33
N ARG A 64 5.56 -3.88 -19.94
CA ARG A 64 5.13 -3.31 -21.22
C ARG A 64 5.11 -4.35 -22.34
N ALA A 65 6.10 -5.23 -22.38
CA ALA A 65 6.17 -6.30 -23.39
C ALA A 65 5.10 -7.38 -23.17
N MET A 66 4.76 -7.70 -21.92
CA MET A 66 3.72 -8.71 -21.63
C MET A 66 2.30 -8.23 -21.89
N ARG A 67 1.97 -6.99 -21.50
CA ARG A 67 0.58 -6.49 -21.52
C ARG A 67 0.21 -5.80 -22.84
N GLY A 68 1.16 -5.19 -23.55
CA GLY A 68 0.91 -4.33 -24.71
C GLY A 68 0.17 -3.03 -24.31
N GLY A 69 0.65 -1.87 -24.77
CA GLY A 69 -0.09 -0.59 -24.82
C GLY A 69 -0.57 0.09 -23.51
N GLY A 70 -0.93 -0.64 -22.45
CA GLY A 70 -1.38 -0.11 -21.16
C GLY A 70 -2.84 0.35 -21.11
N ASP A 71 -3.77 -0.61 -21.03
CA ASP A 71 -5.22 -0.39 -20.90
C ASP A 71 -5.75 -0.55 -19.46
N GLY A 72 -4.85 -0.62 -18.48
CA GLY A 72 -5.21 -0.79 -17.09
C GLY A 72 -5.74 0.46 -16.39
N LYS A 73 -6.27 0.28 -15.18
CA LYS A 73 -6.88 1.35 -14.38
C LYS A 73 -5.98 1.93 -13.29
N ALA A 74 -4.76 1.40 -13.12
CA ALA A 74 -3.80 1.88 -12.14
C ALA A 74 -2.49 2.31 -12.82
N THR A 75 -1.89 3.38 -12.34
CA THR A 75 -0.76 4.06 -12.94
C THR A 75 0.55 3.69 -12.25
N THR A 76 1.54 3.34 -13.05
CA THR A 76 2.92 3.17 -12.60
C THR A 76 3.61 4.52 -12.47
N PHE A 77 4.31 4.76 -11.37
CA PHE A 77 5.04 5.98 -11.08
C PHE A 77 6.00 6.36 -12.21
N VAL A 78 6.16 7.68 -12.39
CA VAL A 78 7.07 8.36 -13.33
C VAL A 78 6.75 8.12 -14.81
N SER A 79 6.64 6.87 -15.22
CA SER A 79 6.43 6.47 -16.61
C SER A 79 5.01 6.74 -17.13
N GLY A 80 4.03 6.88 -16.23
CA GLY A 80 2.62 7.00 -16.59
C GLY A 80 2.02 5.72 -17.21
N PHE A 81 2.75 4.61 -17.21
CA PHE A 81 2.28 3.34 -17.76
C PHE A 81 1.12 2.81 -16.93
N LYS A 82 -0.02 2.57 -17.58
CA LYS A 82 -1.22 2.05 -16.91
C LYS A 82 -1.33 0.54 -17.07
N THR A 83 -1.63 -0.16 -15.98
CA THR A 83 -1.77 -1.62 -15.93
C THR A 83 -2.78 -2.04 -14.85
N SER A 84 -2.93 -3.35 -14.63
CA SER A 84 -3.77 -3.87 -13.55
C SER A 84 -3.30 -3.34 -12.18
N PRO A 85 -4.20 -3.17 -11.19
CA PRO A 85 -3.82 -2.65 -9.88
C PRO A 85 -2.76 -3.51 -9.18
N VAL A 86 -2.76 -4.83 -9.40
CA VAL A 86 -1.74 -5.73 -8.86
C VAL A 86 -0.35 -5.42 -9.44
N ASP A 87 -0.26 -5.31 -10.77
CA ASP A 87 1.02 -5.04 -11.44
C ASP A 87 1.52 -3.62 -11.13
N ALA A 88 0.62 -2.63 -11.08
CA ALA A 88 0.96 -1.26 -10.74
C ALA A 88 1.46 -1.15 -9.30
N ALA A 89 0.80 -1.82 -8.34
CA ALA A 89 1.24 -1.88 -6.95
C ALA A 89 2.65 -2.50 -6.84
N PHE A 90 2.91 -3.58 -7.56
CA PHE A 90 4.22 -4.22 -7.55
C PHE A 90 5.32 -3.33 -8.14
N LEU A 91 5.07 -2.73 -9.32
CA LEU A 91 6.01 -1.80 -9.96
C LEU A 91 6.30 -0.58 -9.08
N ASN A 92 5.27 0.00 -8.50
CA ASN A 92 5.38 1.17 -7.63
C ASN A 92 6.09 0.84 -6.31
N GLY A 93 5.74 -0.27 -5.67
CA GLY A 93 6.39 -0.75 -4.45
C GLY A 93 7.86 -1.05 -4.67
N HIS A 94 8.21 -1.67 -5.81
CA HIS A 94 9.60 -1.87 -6.20
C HIS A 94 10.36 -0.55 -6.29
N MET A 95 9.81 0.48 -6.94
CA MET A 95 10.45 1.79 -7.03
C MET A 95 10.62 2.46 -5.66
N ILE A 96 9.62 2.36 -4.77
CA ILE A 96 9.74 2.87 -3.39
C ILE A 96 10.95 2.22 -2.69
N ARG A 97 11.10 0.90 -2.86
CA ARG A 97 12.07 0.09 -2.13
C ARG A 97 13.46 0.04 -2.74
N ALA A 98 13.60 0.30 -4.04
CA ALA A 98 14.80 0.01 -4.84
C ALA A 98 16.11 0.58 -4.28
N MET A 99 16.05 1.73 -3.61
CA MET A 99 17.23 2.42 -3.07
C MET A 99 17.45 2.21 -1.57
N ASP A 100 16.56 1.51 -0.87
CA ASP A 100 16.64 1.32 0.58
C ASP A 100 16.60 2.64 1.40
N TYR A 101 15.90 3.65 0.87
CA TYR A 101 15.78 4.99 1.47
C TYR A 101 14.43 5.24 2.13
N ASN A 102 13.48 4.32 1.95
CA ASN A 102 12.13 4.43 2.48
C ASN A 102 12.09 4.20 3.99
N ASP A 103 10.98 4.64 4.60
CA ASP A 103 10.78 4.62 6.05
C ASP A 103 11.17 3.33 6.77
N ILE A 104 11.54 3.44 8.04
CA ILE A 104 11.92 2.29 8.88
C ILE A 104 11.19 2.31 10.20
N TYR A 105 10.66 1.15 10.60
CA TYR A 105 10.07 0.93 11.91
C TYR A 105 11.03 0.15 12.81
N TRP A 106 11.61 0.83 13.80
CA TRP A 106 12.67 0.28 14.65
C TRP A 106 12.17 -0.19 16.02
N LYS A 107 11.28 -1.20 16.07
CA LYS A 107 10.80 -1.80 17.32
C LYS A 107 11.19 -3.27 17.45
N ALA A 108 10.21 -4.18 17.54
CA ALA A 108 10.46 -5.58 17.84
C ALA A 108 11.11 -6.32 16.66
N ASP A 109 10.72 -5.97 15.44
CA ASP A 109 11.29 -6.49 14.20
C ASP A 109 11.46 -5.31 13.22
N PRO A 110 12.70 -4.93 12.88
CA PRO A 110 12.95 -3.85 11.93
C PRO A 110 12.34 -4.16 10.56
N CYS A 111 11.46 -3.28 10.09
CA CYS A 111 10.82 -3.42 8.77
C CYS A 111 10.63 -2.05 8.10
N HIS A 112 10.23 -2.08 6.83
CA HIS A 112 9.85 -0.92 6.03
C HIS A 112 8.34 -0.95 5.76
N PRO A 113 7.48 -0.36 6.61
CA PRO A 113 6.03 -0.43 6.43
C PRO A 113 5.55 0.18 5.10
N SER A 114 6.30 1.15 4.53
CA SER A 114 5.99 1.72 3.21
C SER A 114 5.99 0.69 2.07
N ASP A 115 6.54 -0.50 2.26
CA ASP A 115 6.46 -1.59 1.27
C ASP A 115 5.00 -1.98 0.96
N LEU A 116 4.05 -1.63 1.84
CA LEU A 116 2.62 -1.93 1.67
C LEU A 116 1.83 -0.83 0.96
N ILE A 117 2.32 0.42 0.87
CA ILE A 117 1.45 1.57 0.50
C ILE A 117 1.11 1.63 -0.99
N ALA A 118 1.90 1.01 -1.85
CA ALA A 118 1.62 1.01 -3.29
C ALA A 118 0.30 0.29 -3.61
N ALA A 119 -0.08 -0.72 -2.82
CA ALA A 119 -1.32 -1.47 -2.98
C ALA A 119 -2.59 -0.63 -2.79
N PRO A 120 -2.79 0.11 -1.67
CA PRO A 120 -3.97 0.95 -1.50
C PRO A 120 -4.05 2.06 -2.55
N LEU A 121 -2.94 2.64 -3.01
CA LEU A 121 -2.97 3.63 -4.09
C LEU A 121 -3.47 3.02 -5.41
N ALA A 122 -2.93 1.87 -5.80
CA ALA A 122 -3.33 1.21 -7.05
C ALA A 122 -4.82 0.85 -7.05
N LEU A 123 -5.35 0.37 -5.91
CA LEU A 123 -6.77 0.09 -5.76
C LEU A 123 -7.61 1.36 -5.77
N CYS A 124 -7.21 2.39 -5.01
CA CYS A 124 -7.93 3.66 -4.98
C CYS A 124 -8.04 4.30 -6.36
N GLU A 125 -6.95 4.32 -7.13
CA GLU A 125 -6.99 4.81 -8.51
C GLU A 125 -7.92 3.95 -9.38
N SER A 126 -7.79 2.61 -9.29
CA SER A 126 -8.54 1.70 -10.16
C SER A 126 -10.06 1.73 -9.94
N GLU A 127 -10.48 2.02 -8.71
CA GLU A 127 -11.88 2.07 -8.29
C GLU A 127 -12.43 3.51 -8.18
N GLY A 128 -11.59 4.52 -8.45
CA GLY A 128 -12.00 5.94 -8.37
C GLY A 128 -12.29 6.42 -6.94
N LEU A 129 -11.59 5.89 -5.95
CA LEU A 129 -11.74 6.25 -4.54
C LEU A 129 -11.02 7.56 -4.20
N SER A 130 -11.38 8.14 -3.07
CA SER A 130 -10.91 9.45 -2.64
C SER A 130 -9.55 9.38 -1.92
N GLY A 131 -8.91 10.54 -1.75
CA GLY A 131 -7.72 10.66 -0.90
C GLY A 131 -7.99 10.31 0.57
N LYS A 132 -9.23 10.42 1.06
CA LYS A 132 -9.58 9.96 2.42
C LYS A 132 -9.50 8.43 2.51
N ASP A 133 -9.98 7.73 1.48
CA ASP A 133 -9.90 6.27 1.41
C ASP A 133 -8.44 5.81 1.36
N LEU A 134 -7.61 6.52 0.60
CA LEU A 134 -6.17 6.27 0.55
C LEU A 134 -5.50 6.43 1.92
N ILE A 135 -5.76 7.54 2.62
CA ILE A 135 -5.19 7.79 3.96
C ILE A 135 -5.66 6.75 4.97
N LEU A 136 -6.95 6.39 4.96
CA LEU A 136 -7.51 5.36 5.83
C LEU A 136 -6.84 4.00 5.58
N ALA A 137 -6.68 3.61 4.31
CA ALA A 137 -6.04 2.36 3.93
C ALA A 137 -4.54 2.34 4.27
N THR A 138 -3.84 3.47 4.13
CA THR A 138 -2.44 3.61 4.57
C THR A 138 -2.32 3.40 6.08
N ILE A 139 -3.22 3.97 6.88
CA ILE A 139 -3.19 3.80 8.34
C ILE A 139 -3.50 2.36 8.75
N ILE A 140 -4.38 1.67 8.03
CA ILE A 140 -4.65 0.24 8.27
C ILE A 140 -3.43 -0.64 7.93
N ALA A 141 -2.61 -0.22 6.96
CA ALA A 141 -1.44 -0.98 6.53
C ALA A 141 -0.23 -0.85 7.46
N TYR A 142 -0.16 0.20 8.28
CA TYR A 142 0.92 0.51 9.23
C TYR A 142 0.62 -0.01 10.64
#